data_AF-A0AAU1BKT4-F1
#
_entry.id   AF-A0AAU1BKT4-F1
#
_cell.length_a   1.000
_cell.length_b   1.000
_cell.length_c   1.000
_cell.angle_alpha   90.00
_cell.angle_beta   90.00
_cell.angle_gamma   90.00
#
_symmetry.space_group_name_H-M   'P 1'
#
loop_
_entity.id
_entity.type
_entity.pdbx_description
1 polymer ?
#
loop_
_entity_poly.entity_id
_entity_poly.type
_entity_poly.pdbx_seq_one_letter_code
_entity_poly.pdbx_strand_id
1 'polypeptide(L)'
;MDTTSRLRPDDRPQRPTAAAFFDVEGTLLAAPDLAGATGPLGRLWHPPVLAALHGHAALGHLVVLVSPASAAELEPVVWHLGPDAVLCSRPGAPMIGQGKGYAARALLREHAILAARCYAYADEAADLPLLAEVGHPVVVGDDPVLLRHARRGSWRRLPGIGPRRR
;
A
#
# COMPACT_ATOMS: atom_id res chain seq x y z
N MET A 1 -14.01 -20.52 -43.44
CA MET A 1 -14.48 -20.77 -42.06
C MET A 1 -13.65 -19.86 -41.16
N ASP A 2 -14.08 -18.61 -41.01
CA ASP A 2 -13.40 -17.62 -40.18
C ASP A 2 -13.90 -17.72 -38.74
N THR A 3 -13.10 -18.29 -37.86
CA THR A 3 -13.37 -18.35 -36.42
C THR A 3 -12.75 -17.12 -35.75
N THR A 4 -13.28 -15.94 -36.01
CA THR A 4 -12.99 -14.76 -35.18
C THR A 4 -13.92 -14.79 -33.98
N SER A 5 -13.48 -15.45 -32.90
CA SER A 5 -14.12 -15.39 -31.59
C SER A 5 -14.12 -13.94 -31.12
N ARG A 6 -15.25 -13.25 -31.27
CA ARG A 6 -15.48 -11.96 -30.64
C ARG A 6 -15.62 -12.22 -29.15
N LEU A 7 -14.64 -11.81 -28.35
CA LEU A 7 -14.80 -11.70 -26.89
C LEU A 7 -16.14 -11.04 -26.59
N ARG A 8 -16.89 -11.57 -25.61
CA ARG A 8 -18.11 -10.89 -25.15
C ARG A 8 -17.70 -9.51 -24.62
N PRO A 9 -18.50 -8.45 -24.83
CA PRO A 9 -18.17 -7.10 -24.35
C PRO A 9 -17.84 -7.02 -22.85
N ASP A 10 -18.36 -7.98 -22.07
CA ASP A 10 -18.23 -8.13 -20.61
C ASP A 10 -16.94 -8.83 -20.14
N ASP A 11 -16.16 -9.44 -21.06
CA ASP A 11 -14.90 -10.15 -20.72
C ASP A 11 -13.68 -9.22 -20.73
N ARG A 12 -13.86 -7.91 -20.98
CA ARG A 12 -12.76 -6.96 -20.81
C ARG A 12 -12.51 -6.77 -19.32
N PRO A 13 -11.26 -6.96 -18.84
CA PRO A 13 -10.94 -6.72 -17.44
C PRO A 13 -11.41 -5.31 -17.08
N GLN A 14 -12.32 -5.21 -16.10
CA GLN A 14 -12.80 -3.92 -15.63
C GLN A 14 -11.60 -3.13 -15.10
N ARG A 15 -11.43 -1.91 -15.61
CA ARG A 15 -10.38 -1.02 -15.10
C ARG A 15 -10.66 -0.72 -13.63
N PRO A 16 -9.67 -0.84 -12.74
CA PRO A 16 -9.86 -0.56 -11.33
C PRO A 16 -10.33 0.89 -11.16
N THR A 17 -11.33 1.08 -10.30
CA THR A 17 -11.94 2.40 -10.07
C THR A 17 -11.34 3.13 -8.87
N ALA A 18 -10.44 2.47 -8.13
CA ALA A 18 -9.74 2.94 -6.95
C ALA A 18 -8.41 2.18 -6.79
N ALA A 19 -7.50 2.74 -6.00
CA ALA A 19 -6.26 2.10 -5.58
C ALA A 19 -6.09 2.18 -4.05
N ALA A 20 -5.38 1.21 -3.47
CA ALA A 20 -5.01 1.18 -2.08
C ALA A 20 -3.50 0.94 -1.96
N PHE A 21 -2.80 1.94 -1.41
CA PHE A 21 -1.36 1.92 -1.20
C PHE A 21 -1.05 1.48 0.23
N PHE A 22 -0.15 0.50 0.38
CA PHE A 22 0.27 -0.01 1.66
C PHE A 22 1.77 0.19 1.81
N ASP A 23 2.15 1.04 2.76
CA ASP A 23 3.50 0.97 3.29
C ASP A 23 3.75 -0.42 3.89
N VAL A 24 4.98 -0.93 3.77
CA VAL A 24 5.29 -2.33 4.10
C VAL A 24 5.84 -2.45 5.51
N GLU A 25 6.96 -1.81 5.79
CA GLU A 25 7.68 -1.85 7.07
C GLU A 25 6.90 -1.08 8.13
N GLY A 26 6.76 -1.61 9.36
CA GLY A 26 5.99 -0.94 10.43
C GLY A 26 4.48 -0.85 10.22
N THR A 27 4.01 -1.04 8.98
CA THR A 27 2.62 -0.90 8.58
C THR A 27 1.98 -2.26 8.26
N LEU A 28 2.33 -2.88 7.13
CA LEU A 28 1.80 -4.18 6.71
C LEU A 28 2.51 -5.34 7.43
N LEU A 29 3.81 -5.18 7.66
CA LEU A 29 4.65 -6.07 8.44
C LEU A 29 4.98 -5.45 9.79
N ALA A 30 4.85 -6.27 10.82
CA ALA A 30 5.21 -6.03 12.21
C ALA A 30 6.73 -6.05 12.44
N ALA A 31 7.50 -5.46 11.52
CA ALA A 31 8.95 -5.38 11.54
C ALA A 31 9.40 -3.99 11.08
N PRO A 32 10.44 -3.40 11.70
CA PRO A 32 10.91 -2.06 11.33
C PRO A 32 11.62 -2.03 9.97
N ASP A 33 12.11 -3.17 9.50
CA ASP A 33 12.71 -3.36 8.19
C ASP A 33 12.65 -4.85 7.78
N LEU A 34 12.84 -5.11 6.49
CA LEU A 34 12.86 -6.48 5.94
C LEU A 34 14.15 -7.24 6.31
N ALA A 35 15.26 -6.54 6.59
CA ALA A 35 16.51 -7.19 6.97
C ALA A 35 16.44 -7.85 8.36
N GLY A 36 15.62 -7.31 9.26
CA GLY A 36 15.33 -7.78 10.60
C GLY A 36 14.12 -8.72 10.68
N ALA A 37 13.40 -8.94 9.57
CA ALA A 37 12.31 -9.89 9.45
C ALA A 37 12.86 -11.35 9.50
N THR A 38 13.30 -11.76 10.68
CA THR A 38 13.81 -13.12 10.93
C THR A 38 12.66 -14.03 11.39
N GLY A 39 12.36 -15.07 10.61
CA GLY A 39 11.28 -16.03 10.88
C GLY A 39 10.24 -16.13 9.75
N PRO A 40 9.26 -17.03 9.86
CA PRO A 40 8.22 -17.17 8.83
C PRO A 40 7.36 -15.90 8.77
N LEU A 41 7.25 -15.30 7.59
CA LEU A 41 6.44 -14.09 7.30
C LEU A 41 5.04 -14.13 7.90
N GLY A 42 4.45 -15.34 8.01
CA GLY A 42 3.13 -15.56 8.62
C GLY A 42 2.95 -14.99 10.04
N ARG A 43 4.03 -14.79 10.80
CA ARG A 43 3.97 -14.19 12.15
C ARG A 43 4.18 -12.67 12.16
N LEU A 44 4.61 -12.12 11.04
CA LEU A 44 4.94 -10.70 10.91
C LEU A 44 3.78 -9.90 10.33
N TRP A 45 2.72 -10.51 9.81
CA TRP A 45 1.59 -9.73 9.30
C TRP A 45 0.91 -8.88 10.37
N HIS A 46 0.67 -7.61 10.08
CA HIS A 46 -0.18 -6.75 10.89
C HIS A 46 -1.66 -7.04 10.54
N PRO A 47 -2.44 -7.74 11.40
CA PRO A 47 -3.71 -8.31 10.94
C PRO A 47 -4.77 -7.27 10.52
N PRO A 48 -4.96 -6.15 11.23
CA PRO A 48 -5.81 -5.05 10.75
C PRO A 48 -5.47 -4.52 9.36
N VAL A 49 -4.19 -4.34 9.05
CA VAL A 49 -3.74 -3.82 7.74
C VAL A 49 -3.89 -4.88 6.66
N LEU A 50 -3.54 -6.14 6.96
CA LEU A 50 -3.74 -7.27 6.05
C LEU A 50 -5.23 -7.47 5.72
N ALA A 51 -6.12 -7.32 6.70
CA ALA A 51 -7.57 -7.38 6.48
C ALA A 51 -8.05 -6.24 5.56
N ALA A 52 -7.51 -5.02 5.72
CA ALA A 52 -7.81 -3.90 4.84
C ALA A 52 -7.34 -4.16 3.40
N LEU A 53 -6.14 -4.74 3.24
CA LEU A 53 -5.60 -5.16 1.93
C LEU A 53 -6.54 -6.16 1.24
N HIS A 54 -6.90 -7.26 1.91
CA HIS A 54 -7.82 -8.24 1.35
C HIS A 54 -9.21 -7.64 1.05
N GLY A 55 -9.69 -6.72 1.88
CA GLY A 55 -10.94 -6.00 1.63
C GLY A 55 -10.88 -5.16 0.35
N HIS A 56 -9.76 -4.48 0.09
CA HIS A 56 -9.55 -3.73 -1.15
C HIS A 56 -9.46 -4.64 -2.37
N ALA A 57 -8.74 -5.77 -2.28
CA ALA A 57 -8.68 -6.77 -3.33
C ALA A 57 -10.08 -7.32 -3.68
N ALA A 58 -10.89 -7.64 -2.68
CA ALA A 58 -12.26 -8.13 -2.86
C ALA A 58 -13.20 -7.11 -3.52
N LEU A 59 -12.90 -5.81 -3.41
CA LEU A 59 -13.61 -4.72 -4.07
C LEU A 59 -13.10 -4.43 -5.50
N GLY A 60 -12.08 -5.16 -5.98
CA GLY A 60 -11.45 -4.91 -7.27
C GLY A 60 -10.66 -3.60 -7.33
N HIS A 61 -10.21 -3.10 -6.17
CA HIS A 61 -9.28 -1.98 -6.12
C HIS A 61 -7.88 -2.47 -6.48
N LEU A 62 -7.08 -1.60 -7.10
CA LEU A 62 -5.66 -1.88 -7.32
C LEU A 62 -4.91 -1.89 -5.98
N VAL A 63 -4.33 -3.03 -5.61
CA VAL A 63 -3.52 -3.19 -4.39
C VAL A 63 -2.06 -2.92 -4.72
N VAL A 64 -1.49 -1.91 -4.07
CA VAL A 64 -0.12 -1.44 -4.33
C VAL A 64 0.70 -1.50 -3.06
N LEU A 65 1.84 -2.19 -3.10
CA LEU A 65 2.84 -2.11 -2.02
C LEU A 65 3.80 -0.96 -2.29
N VAL A 66 4.18 -0.22 -1.25
CA VAL A 66 5.11 0.91 -1.30
C VAL A 66 6.16 0.70 -0.24
N SER A 67 7.44 0.69 -0.60
CA SER A 67 8.51 0.39 0.36
C SER A 67 9.85 0.99 -0.06
N PRO A 68 10.70 1.42 0.89
CA PRO A 68 12.07 1.83 0.62
C PRO A 68 12.99 0.65 0.27
N ALA A 69 12.58 -0.60 0.49
CA ALA A 69 13.37 -1.77 0.18
C ALA A 69 13.52 -1.98 -1.35
N SER A 70 14.47 -2.82 -1.72
CA SER A 70 14.65 -3.25 -3.11
C SER A 70 13.61 -4.30 -3.52
N ALA A 71 13.44 -4.48 -4.84
CA ALA A 71 12.55 -5.51 -5.37
C ALA A 71 12.92 -6.94 -4.90
N ALA A 72 14.22 -7.23 -4.73
CA ALA A 72 14.69 -8.53 -4.26
C ALA A 72 14.30 -8.79 -2.80
N GLU A 73 14.38 -7.76 -1.95
CA GLU A 73 13.96 -7.87 -0.54
C GLU A 73 12.44 -8.07 -0.41
N LEU A 74 11.66 -7.47 -1.32
CA LEU A 74 10.20 -7.57 -1.32
C LEU A 74 9.67 -8.85 -1.96
N GLU A 75 10.47 -9.60 -2.70
CA GLU A 75 10.04 -10.80 -3.43
C GLU A 75 9.22 -11.79 -2.58
N PRO A 76 9.60 -12.11 -1.32
CA PRO A 76 8.81 -13.00 -0.47
C PRO A 76 7.43 -12.42 -0.09
N VAL A 77 7.33 -11.11 0.10
CA VAL A 77 6.08 -10.41 0.43
C VAL A 77 5.16 -10.42 -0.79
N VAL A 78 5.72 -10.12 -1.96
CA VAL A 78 5.01 -10.14 -3.26
C VAL A 78 4.50 -11.53 -3.58
N TRP A 79 5.34 -12.56 -3.41
CA TRP A 79 4.95 -13.95 -3.63
C TRP A 79 3.78 -14.37 -2.72
N HIS A 80 3.78 -13.93 -1.46
CA HIS A 80 2.74 -14.32 -0.52
C HIS A 80 1.40 -13.63 -0.77
N LEU A 81 1.42 -12.34 -1.14
CA LEU A 81 0.20 -11.52 -1.24
C LEU A 81 -0.33 -11.37 -2.66
N GLY A 82 0.52 -11.48 -3.67
CA GLY A 82 0.16 -11.20 -5.06
C GLY A 82 -0.43 -9.81 -5.29
N PRO A 83 0.24 -8.72 -4.85
CA PRO A 83 -0.26 -7.36 -5.12
C PRO A 83 -0.26 -7.06 -6.62
N ASP A 84 -1.11 -6.13 -7.05
CA ASP A 84 -1.18 -5.73 -8.46
C ASP A 84 0.05 -4.90 -8.89
N ALA A 85 0.65 -4.15 -7.96
CA ALA A 85 1.84 -3.35 -8.22
C ALA A 85 2.74 -3.20 -6.98
N VAL A 86 4.02 -2.93 -7.23
CA VAL A 86 5.03 -2.66 -6.21
C VAL A 86 5.82 -1.41 -6.58
N LEU A 87 5.83 -0.44 -5.69
CA LEU A 87 6.63 0.78 -5.75
C LEU A 87 7.77 0.65 -4.76
N CYS A 88 8.98 0.38 -5.27
CA CYS A 88 10.18 0.12 -4.47
C CYS A 88 11.35 1.02 -4.87
N SER A 89 12.37 1.10 -4.02
CA SER A 89 13.57 1.92 -4.30
C SER A 89 14.37 1.37 -5.48
N ARG A 90 14.91 2.28 -6.28
CA ARG A 90 15.87 1.98 -7.36
C ARG A 90 17.10 2.88 -7.26
N PRO A 91 18.26 2.51 -7.84
CA PRO A 91 19.42 3.39 -7.91
C PRO A 91 19.06 4.76 -8.50
N GLY A 92 19.32 5.83 -7.75
CA GLY A 92 18.98 7.21 -8.14
C GLY A 92 17.50 7.62 -7.96
N ALA A 93 16.64 6.72 -7.51
CA ALA A 93 15.22 6.96 -7.27
C ALA A 93 14.76 6.30 -5.95
N PRO A 94 15.09 6.91 -4.78
CA PRO A 94 14.72 6.36 -3.48
C PRO A 94 13.20 6.45 -3.25
N MET A 95 12.61 5.37 -2.75
CA MET A 95 11.18 5.28 -2.43
C MET A 95 10.92 5.71 -0.97
N ILE A 96 11.33 6.93 -0.65
CA ILE A 96 11.24 7.51 0.70
C ILE A 96 10.62 8.90 0.59
N GLY A 97 9.72 9.25 1.53
CA GLY A 97 9.11 10.57 1.62
C GLY A 97 8.46 11.01 0.31
N GLN A 98 8.98 12.09 -0.29
CA GLN A 98 8.46 12.63 -1.56
C GLN A 98 8.50 11.60 -2.70
N GLY A 99 9.46 10.67 -2.68
CA GLY A 99 9.53 9.58 -3.66
C GLY A 99 8.27 8.71 -3.65
N LYS A 100 7.75 8.37 -2.47
CA LYS A 100 6.49 7.62 -2.32
C LYS A 100 5.30 8.39 -2.87
N GLY A 101 5.18 9.68 -2.55
CA GLY A 101 4.10 10.54 -3.06
C GLY A 101 4.12 10.68 -4.59
N TYR A 102 5.29 10.94 -5.17
CA TYR A 102 5.43 11.05 -6.63
C TYR A 102 5.10 9.74 -7.35
N ALA A 103 5.53 8.60 -6.81
CA ALA A 103 5.25 7.30 -7.40
C ALA A 103 3.76 6.96 -7.33
N ALA A 104 3.09 7.20 -6.19
CA ALA A 104 1.65 7.02 -6.07
C ALA A 104 0.88 7.89 -7.07
N ARG A 105 1.22 9.18 -7.15
CA ARG A 105 0.59 10.12 -8.11
C ARG A 105 0.80 9.71 -9.56
N ALA A 106 1.99 9.23 -9.92
CA ALA A 106 2.29 8.74 -11.26
C ALA A 106 1.42 7.53 -11.61
N LEU A 107 1.32 6.56 -10.70
CA LEU A 107 0.49 5.37 -10.87
C LEU A 107 -0.99 5.75 -11.03
N LEU A 108 -1.52 6.66 -10.21
CA LEU A 108 -2.91 7.09 -10.33
C LEU A 108 -3.21 7.73 -11.70
N ARG A 109 -2.27 8.50 -12.24
CA ARG A 109 -2.39 9.10 -13.58
C ARG A 109 -2.34 8.06 -14.68
N GLU A 110 -1.44 7.09 -14.59
CA GLU A 110 -1.30 6.00 -15.57
C GLU A 110 -2.60 5.18 -15.68
N HIS A 111 -3.23 4.90 -14.54
CA HIS A 111 -4.48 4.14 -14.49
C HIS A 111 -5.75 5.00 -14.64
N ALA A 112 -5.62 6.33 -14.74
CA ALA A 112 -6.74 7.29 -14.75
C ALA A 112 -7.69 7.13 -13.54
N ILE A 113 -7.13 6.88 -12.36
CA ILE A 113 -7.88 6.70 -11.11
C ILE A 113 -7.96 8.04 -10.37
N LEU A 114 -9.16 8.38 -9.88
CA LEU A 114 -9.35 9.57 -9.06
C LEU A 114 -8.77 9.36 -7.66
N ALA A 115 -7.82 10.22 -7.27
CA ALA A 115 -7.22 10.24 -5.93
C ALA A 115 -8.27 10.25 -4.81
N ALA A 116 -9.39 10.95 -5.00
CA ALA A 116 -10.51 11.03 -4.04
C ALA A 116 -11.13 9.66 -3.69
N ARG A 117 -10.92 8.62 -4.51
CA ARG A 117 -11.42 7.25 -4.29
C ARG A 117 -10.34 6.31 -3.75
N CYS A 118 -9.12 6.81 -3.53
CA CYS A 118 -7.96 6.01 -3.19
C CYS A 118 -7.64 6.07 -1.69
N TYR A 119 -6.85 5.08 -1.26
CA TYR A 119 -6.52 4.83 0.13
C TYR A 119 -5.01 4.70 0.28
N ALA A 120 -4.46 5.13 1.41
CA ALA A 120 -3.07 4.92 1.75
C ALA A 120 -2.95 4.61 3.25
N TYR A 121 -2.14 3.61 3.59
CA TYR A 121 -1.90 3.14 4.94
C TYR A 121 -0.42 3.31 5.24
N ALA A 122 -0.08 4.01 6.31
CA ALA A 122 1.29 4.20 6.78
C ALA A 122 1.33 4.49 8.29
N ASP A 123 2.44 4.14 8.94
CA ASP A 123 2.62 4.26 10.39
C ASP A 123 3.52 5.43 10.81
N GLU A 124 4.33 5.98 9.91
CA GLU A 124 5.29 7.04 10.23
C GLU A 124 5.09 8.37 9.46
N ALA A 125 5.56 9.46 10.09
CA ALA A 125 5.44 10.81 9.54
C ALA A 125 6.19 11.02 8.21
N ALA A 126 7.21 10.21 7.92
CA ALA A 126 7.94 10.26 6.67
C ALA A 126 7.03 10.01 5.46
N ASP A 127 5.92 9.30 5.65
CA ASP A 127 4.96 8.93 4.62
C ASP A 127 3.80 9.91 4.44
N LEU A 128 3.85 11.08 5.11
CA LEU A 128 2.90 12.16 4.84
C LEU A 128 2.75 12.51 3.36
N PRO A 129 3.81 12.53 2.52
CA PRO A 129 3.65 12.75 1.09
C PRO A 129 2.85 11.66 0.37
N LEU A 130 2.91 10.40 0.81
CA LEU A 130 2.06 9.32 0.29
C LEU A 130 0.61 9.51 0.73
N LEU A 131 0.40 9.75 2.03
CA LEU A 131 -0.93 9.94 2.62
C LEU A 131 -1.67 11.15 2.02
N ALA A 132 -0.93 12.21 1.65
CA ALA A 132 -1.50 13.42 1.05
C ALA A 132 -1.98 13.26 -0.40
N GLU A 133 -1.59 12.19 -1.10
CA GLU A 133 -1.94 11.98 -2.52
C GLU A 133 -3.31 11.30 -2.70
N VAL A 134 -3.98 10.91 -1.61
CA VAL A 134 -5.21 10.12 -1.64
C VAL A 134 -6.36 10.79 -0.87
N GLY A 135 -7.60 10.42 -1.21
CA GLY A 135 -8.81 10.92 -0.55
C GLY A 135 -9.11 10.26 0.80
N HIS A 136 -8.57 9.07 1.04
CA HIS A 136 -8.83 8.29 2.26
C HIS A 136 -7.53 7.82 2.93
N PRO A 137 -6.73 8.76 3.47
CA PRO A 137 -5.54 8.41 4.25
C PRO A 137 -5.91 7.69 5.55
N VAL A 138 -5.10 6.71 5.91
CA VAL A 138 -5.26 5.88 7.10
C VAL A 138 -3.94 5.85 7.87
N VAL A 139 -3.99 6.36 9.09
CA VAL A 139 -2.85 6.30 10.02
C VAL A 139 -2.85 4.96 10.73
N VAL A 140 -1.72 4.26 10.72
CA VAL A 140 -1.51 3.04 11.48
C VAL A 140 -0.69 3.36 12.72
N GLY A 141 -1.16 2.97 13.90
CA GLY A 141 -0.45 3.26 15.15
C GLY A 141 -0.57 4.70 15.64
N ASP A 142 0.49 5.15 16.33
CA ASP A 142 0.43 6.28 17.24
C ASP A 142 1.52 7.35 17.00
N ASP A 143 2.08 7.42 15.78
CA ASP A 143 3.03 8.49 15.44
C ASP A 143 2.43 9.88 15.76
N PRO A 144 3.07 10.69 16.63
CA PRO A 144 2.48 11.93 17.11
C PRO A 144 2.18 12.94 16.00
N VAL A 145 2.95 12.93 14.90
CA VAL A 145 2.75 13.82 13.75
C VAL A 145 1.50 13.36 12.99
N LEU A 146 1.43 12.08 12.63
CA LEU A 146 0.27 11.52 11.94
C LEU A 146 -1.01 11.66 12.77
N LEU A 147 -0.94 11.48 14.09
CA LEU A 147 -2.08 11.71 14.98
C LEU A 147 -2.55 13.17 15.01
N ARG A 148 -1.66 14.15 14.81
CA ARG A 148 -2.08 15.56 14.63
C ARG A 148 -2.80 15.76 13.30
N HIS A 149 -2.33 15.12 12.22
CA HIS A 149 -3.01 15.15 10.93
C HIS A 149 -4.39 14.47 11.00
N ALA A 150 -4.48 13.30 11.61
CA ALA A 150 -5.75 12.58 11.78
C ALA A 150 -6.79 13.39 12.56
N ARG A 151 -6.37 14.07 13.64
CA ARG A 151 -7.24 14.95 14.43
C ARG A 151 -7.76 16.17 13.65
N ARG A 152 -6.97 16.68 12.70
CA ARG A 152 -7.34 17.86 11.90
C ARG A 152 -8.14 17.51 10.65
N GLY A 153 -7.81 16.40 10.00
CA GLY A 153 -8.28 16.02 8.67
C GLY A 153 -9.32 14.89 8.63
N SER A 154 -9.81 14.43 9.79
CA SER A 154 -10.69 13.25 9.90
C SER A 154 -10.10 11.99 9.26
N TRP A 155 -8.76 11.84 9.29
CA TRP A 155 -8.13 10.64 8.75
C TRP A 155 -8.49 9.43 9.61
N ARG A 156 -8.74 8.29 8.97
CA ARG A 156 -9.04 7.05 9.71
C ARG A 156 -7.79 6.57 10.42
N ARG A 157 -8.00 5.79 11.47
CA ARG A 157 -6.92 5.21 12.27
C ARG A 157 -7.11 3.70 12.40
N LEU A 158 -6.02 2.96 12.29
CA LEU A 158 -5.91 1.56 12.70
C LEU A 158 -4.96 1.46 13.89
N PRO A 159 -5.16 0.47 14.80
CA PRO A 159 -4.19 0.22 15.85
C PRO A 159 -2.83 -0.13 15.25
N GLY A 160 -1.75 0.27 15.90
CA GLY A 160 -0.39 -0.11 15.48
C GLY A 160 -0.03 -1.52 15.92
N ILE A 161 1.18 -1.93 15.58
CA ILE A 161 1.77 -3.19 16.04
C ILE A 161 1.88 -3.11 17.57
N GLY A 162 1.30 -4.10 18.26
CA GLY A 162 1.17 -4.12 19.73
C GLY A 162 2.49 -3.88 20.47
N PRO A 163 2.45 -3.58 21.79
CA PRO A 163 3.65 -3.22 22.54
C PRO A 163 4.71 -4.31 22.41
N ARG A 164 5.94 -3.93 22.02
CA ARG A 164 7.12 -4.79 22.18
C ARG A 164 7.13 -5.23 23.64
N ARG A 165 6.81 -6.50 23.91
CA ARG A 165 7.02 -7.06 25.25
C ARG A 165 8.50 -6.86 25.56
N ARG A 166 8.77 -5.98 26.54
CA ARG A 166 10.09 -5.86 27.15
C ARG A 166 10.48 -7.16 27.82
#